data_AF-A0A0Q4C8J8-F1
#
_entry.id   AF-A0A0Q4C8J8-F1
#
_cell.length_a   1.000
_cell.length_b   1.000
_cell.length_c   1.000
_cell.angle_alpha   90.00
_cell.angle_beta   90.00
_cell.angle_gamma   90.00
#
_symmetry.space_group_name_H-M   'P 1'
#
loop_
_entity.id
_entity.type
_entity.pdbx_description
1 polymer ?
#
loop_
_entity_poly.entity_id
_entity_poly.type
_entity_poly.pdbx_seq_one_letter_code
_entity_poly.pdbx_strand_id
1 'polypeptide(L)' 'MTPVATAALELLRANNPPMTRKAGSFLGQLVVDATPMTEKQADWLATLLDRAGLPPLSEEDTGR' A
#
# COMPACT_ATOMS: atom_id res chain seq x y z
N MET A 1 -0.45 -12.41 6.73
CA MET A 1 -0.35 -11.01 6.26
C MET A 1 -0.92 -11.00 4.85
N THR A 2 -1.87 -10.11 4.54
CA THR A 2 -2.48 -10.04 3.20
C THR A 2 -1.45 -9.55 2.18
N PRO A 3 -1.66 -9.79 0.86
CA PRO A 3 -0.78 -9.23 -0.17
C PRO A 3 -0.63 -7.71 -0.06
N VAL A 4 -1.75 -7.00 0.21
CA VAL A 4 -1.77 -5.56 0.49
C VAL A 4 -0.88 -5.20 1.68
N ALA A 5 -1.00 -5.91 2.80
CA ALA A 5 -0.20 -5.65 3.98
C ALA A 5 1.30 -5.87 3.70
N THR A 6 1.66 -6.91 2.96
CA THR A 6 3.04 -7.19 2.54
C THR A 6 3.59 -6.06 1.67
N ALA A 7 2.86 -5.63 0.64
CA ALA A 7 3.29 -4.54 -0.24
C ALA A 7 3.45 -3.21 0.52
N ALA A 8 2.52 -2.91 1.44
CA ALA A 8 2.60 -1.73 2.29
C ALA A 8 3.82 -1.75 3.22
N LEU A 9 4.17 -2.92 3.78
CA LEU A 9 5.35 -3.07 4.61
C LEU A 9 6.65 -2.90 3.80
N GLU A 10 6.72 -3.44 2.58
CA GLU A 10 7.88 -3.27 1.71
C GLU A 10 8.09 -1.79 1.31
N LEU A 11 7.01 -1.06 1.00
CA LEU A 11 7.07 0.39 0.78
C LEU A 11 7.59 1.15 2.02
N LEU A 12 7.09 0.82 3.21
CA LEU A 12 7.55 1.44 4.47
C LEU A 12 9.03 1.17 4.75
N ARG A 13 9.49 -0.05 4.47
CA ARG A 13 10.90 -0.45 4.64
C ARG A 13 11.81 0.27 3.64
N ALA A 14 11.37 0.40 2.40
CA ALA A 14 12.13 1.10 1.37
C ALA A 14 12.30 2.59 1.70
N ASN A 15 11.22 3.26 2.15
CA ASN A 15 11.17 4.69 2.50
C ASN A 15 11.96 5.59 1.53
N ASN A 16 11.88 5.28 0.24
CA ASN A 16 12.63 5.95 -0.81
C ASN A 16 11.74 6.10 -2.05
N PRO A 17 11.31 7.32 -2.41
CA PRO A 17 11.63 8.59 -1.75
C PRO A 17 11.05 8.69 -0.32
N PRO A 18 11.58 9.59 0.54
CA PRO A 18 11.10 9.74 1.91
C PRO A 18 9.59 9.91 1.97
N MET A 19 8.93 9.08 2.76
CA MET A 19 7.48 9.09 2.85
C MET A 19 6.98 10.35 3.55
N THR A 20 5.90 10.91 3.01
CA THR A 20 5.13 11.91 3.76
C THR A 20 4.44 11.24 4.95
N ARG A 21 4.13 12.01 6.00
CA ARG A 21 3.37 11.52 7.15
C ARG A 21 2.06 10.84 6.74
N LYS A 22 1.36 11.41 5.76
CA LYS A 22 0.09 10.86 5.25
C LYS A 22 0.28 9.47 4.64
N ALA A 23 1.31 9.30 3.79
CA ALA A 23 1.60 8.03 3.15
C ALA A 23 2.04 6.97 4.18
N GLY A 24 2.93 7.34 5.11
CA GLY A 24 3.37 6.43 6.18
C GLY A 24 2.22 5.97 7.08
N SER A 25 1.33 6.88 7.49
CA SER A 25 0.15 6.51 8.31
C SER A 25 -0.79 5.56 7.57
N PHE A 26 -1.05 5.82 6.29
CA PHE A 26 -1.91 4.95 5.47
C PHE A 26 -1.33 3.55 5.31
N LEU A 27 -0.06 3.43 4.91
CA LEU A 27 0.59 2.13 4.75
C LEU A 27 0.71 1.39 6.09
N GLY A 28 0.99 2.11 7.18
CA GLY A 28 1.03 1.52 8.53
C GLY A 28 -0.30 0.90 8.92
N GLN A 29 -1.43 1.55 8.57
CA GLN A 29 -2.75 0.98 8.79
C GLN A 29 -2.94 -0.29 7.96
N LEU A 30 -2.61 -0.27 6.66
CA LEU A 30 -2.73 -1.47 5.79
C LEU A 30 -1.94 -2.68 6.31
N VAL A 31 -0.84 -2.45 7.02
CA VAL A 31 -0.02 -3.52 7.62
C VAL A 31 -0.73 -4.21 8.79
N VAL A 32 -1.51 -3.48 9.59
CA VAL A 32 -2.08 -3.97 10.86
C VAL A 32 -3.59 -4.15 10.85
N ASP A 33 -4.28 -3.60 9.85
CA ASP A 33 -5.74 -3.60 9.70
C ASP A 33 -6.13 -4.20 8.34
N ALA A 34 -6.86 -5.32 8.38
CA ALA A 34 -7.29 -6.06 7.21
C ALA A 34 -8.65 -5.58 6.65
N THR A 35 -9.16 -4.43 7.12
CA THR A 35 -10.38 -3.82 6.59
C THR A 35 -10.24 -3.60 5.07
N PRO A 36 -11.23 -4.03 4.25
CA PRO A 36 -11.19 -3.80 2.81
C PRO A 36 -11.00 -2.33 2.46
N MET A 37 -10.16 -2.06 1.46
CA MET A 37 -9.90 -0.71 0.99
C MET A 37 -11.10 -0.17 0.21
N THR A 38 -11.36 1.12 0.35
CA THR A 38 -12.17 1.86 -0.62
C THR A 38 -11.45 1.94 -1.97
N GLU A 39 -12.19 2.14 -3.05
CA GLU A 39 -11.63 2.33 -4.40
C GLU A 39 -10.53 3.41 -4.43
N LYS A 40 -10.80 4.57 -3.81
CA LYS A 40 -9.83 5.67 -3.69
C LYS A 40 -8.55 5.29 -2.95
N GLN A 41 -8.65 4.44 -1.93
CA GLN A 41 -7.46 3.97 -1.19
C GLN A 41 -6.64 3.01 -2.05
N ALA A 42 -7.30 2.13 -2.82
CA ALA A 42 -6.62 1.21 -3.71
C ALA A 42 -5.94 1.93 -4.88
N ASP A 43 -6.59 2.93 -5.49
CA ASP A 43 -5.98 3.78 -6.52
C ASP A 43 -4.77 4.55 -5.98
N TRP A 44 -4.89 5.03 -4.74
CA TRP A 44 -3.79 5.72 -4.09
C TRP A 44 -2.63 4.78 -3.77
N LEU A 45 -2.89 3.54 -3.32
CA LEU A 45 -1.86 2.52 -3.13
C LEU A 45 -1.17 2.18 -4.46
N ALA A 46 -1.92 2.01 -5.55
CA ALA A 46 -1.35 1.78 -6.88
C ALA A 46 -0.41 2.93 -7.30
N THR A 47 -0.81 4.17 -7.04
CA THR A 47 0.05 5.36 -7.28
C THR A 47 1.33 5.33 -6.45
N LEU A 48 1.28 4.85 -5.20
CA LEU A 48 2.46 4.74 -4.35
C LEU A 48 3.41 3.63 -4.83
N LEU A 49 2.87 2.50 -5.28
CA LEU A 49 3.65 1.40 -5.85
C LEU A 49 4.34 1.80 -7.14
N ASP A 50 3.62 2.45 -8.05
CA ASP A 50 4.16 2.97 -9.32
C ASP A 50 5.32 3.96 -9.08
N ARG A 51 5.14 4.91 -8.15
CA ARG A 51 6.20 5.86 -7.76
C ARG A 51 7.43 5.20 -7.14
N ALA A 52 7.25 4.05 -6.50
CA ALA A 52 8.34 3.26 -5.93
C ALA A 52 8.93 2.25 -6.93
N GLY A 53 8.40 2.15 -8.16
CA GLY A 53 8.80 1.16 -9.16
C GLY A 53 8.46 -0.28 -8.78
N LEU A 54 7.46 -0.49 -7.92
CA LEU A 54 7.02 -1.80 -7.47
C LEU A 54 5.88 -2.34 -8.35
N PRO A 55 5.73 -3.67 -8.48
CA PRO A 55 4.63 -4.27 -9.21
C PRO A 55 3.26 -3.82 -8.66
N PRO A 56 2.26 -3.58 -9.53
CA PRO A 56 0.90 -3.33 -9.08
C PRO A 56 0.30 -4.58 -8.42
N LEU A 57 -0.62 -4.37 -7.49
CA LEU A 57 -1.43 -5.44 -6.92
C LEU A 57 -2.55 -5.84 -7.89
N SER A 58 -2.89 -7.12 -7.92
CA SER A 58 -4.05 -7.61 -8.68
C SER A 58 -5.37 -7.28 -7.98
N GLU A 59 -6.50 -7.44 -8.68
CA GLU A 59 -7.82 -7.26 -8.07
C GLU A 59 -8.04 -8.27 -6.92
N GLU A 60 -7.62 -9.52 -7.11
CA GLU A 60 -7.63 -10.57 -6.07
C GLU A 60 -6.84 -10.17 -4.82
N ASP A 61 -5.66 -9.56 -4.99
CA ASP A 61 -4.82 -9.11 -3.87
C ASP A 61 -5.52 -8.04 -3.02
N THR A 62 -6.34 -7.21 -3.66
CA THR A 62 -7.07 -6.12 -3.00
C THR A 62 -8.41 -6.54 -2.41
N GLY A 63 -8.83 -7.80 -2.63
CA GLY A 63 -10.11 -8.33 -2.17
C GLY A 63 -11.32 -7.75 -2.90
N ARG A 64 -11.13 -7.37 -4.17
CA ARG A 64 -12.19 -6.91 -5.08
C ARG A 64 -12.72 -8.03 -5.96
#